data_AF-A0A7Y4UD52-F1
#
_entry.id   AF-A0A7Y4UD52-F1
#
_cell.length_a   1.000
_cell.length_b   1.000
_cell.length_c   1.000
_cell.angle_alpha   90.00
_cell.angle_beta   90.00
_cell.angle_gamma   90.00
#
_symmetry.space_group_name_H-M   'P 1'
#
loop_
_entity.id
_entity.type
_entity.pdbx_description
1 polymer ?
#
loop_
_entity_poly.entity_id
_entity_poly.type
_entity_poly.pdbx_seq_one_letter_code
_entity_poly.pdbx_strand_id
1 'polypeptide(L)' 'AKSTGTAVLLKLTRTGLTGVPVLFAGPQGGYAGLDQINVPIPATLRGAGEIDINLTVDGRAANPVRVWLR' A
#
# COMPACT_ATOMS: atom_id res chain seq x y z
N ALA A 1 12.50 7.09 -9.04
CA ALA A 1 11.33 7.16 -8.12
C ALA A 1 10.14 7.60 -8.95
N LYS A 2 9.07 6.80 -9.03
CA LYS A 2 7.90 7.18 -9.80
C LYS A 2 7.18 8.23 -8.96
N SER A 3 7.37 9.50 -9.31
CA SER A 3 6.71 10.62 -8.63
C SER A 3 5.21 10.48 -8.80
N THR A 4 4.46 10.55 -7.69
CA THR A 4 3.10 11.06 -7.38
C THR A 4 2.01 11.24 -8.47
N GLY A 5 2.22 10.89 -9.74
CA GLY A 5 1.29 11.03 -10.86
C GLY A 5 0.80 9.70 -11.44
N THR A 6 1.33 8.58 -10.94
CA THR A 6 0.74 7.25 -11.15
C THR A 6 -0.35 7.09 -10.10
N ALA A 7 -1.61 6.89 -10.48
CA ALA A 7 -2.70 6.71 -9.53
C ALA A 7 -2.47 5.41 -8.74
N VAL A 8 -1.81 5.52 -7.59
CA VAL A 8 -1.63 4.43 -6.65
C VAL A 8 -2.80 4.46 -5.69
N LEU A 9 -3.73 3.52 -5.87
CA LEU A 9 -4.85 3.36 -4.97
C LEU A 9 -4.51 2.26 -3.97
N LEU A 10 -4.30 2.67 -2.72
CA LEU A 10 -4.24 1.75 -1.59
C LEU A 10 -5.63 1.63 -0.97
N LYS A 11 -6.11 0.40 -0.86
CA LYS A 11 -7.34 0.05 -0.15
C LYS A 11 -7.00 -0.88 1.02
N LEU A 12 -7.44 -0.49 2.21
CA LEU A 12 -7.30 -1.28 3.43
C LEU A 12 -8.66 -1.89 3.75
N THR A 13 -8.80 -3.18 3.46
CA THR A 13 -10.12 -3.81 3.31
C THR A 13 -10.89 -3.91 4.63
N ARG A 14 -10.20 -4.06 5.77
CA ARG A 14 -10.88 -4.16 7.08
C ARG A 14 -11.57 -2.87 7.51
N THR A 15 -11.15 -1.72 7.00
CA THR A 15 -11.70 -0.41 7.40
C THR A 15 -12.35 0.36 6.26
N GLY A 16 -12.31 -0.16 5.03
CA GLY A 16 -12.80 0.55 3.86
C GLY A 16 -12.02 1.83 3.54
N LEU A 17 -10.87 2.07 4.21
CA LEU A 17 -10.04 3.24 3.98
C LEU A 17 -9.44 3.18 2.57
N THR A 18 -9.73 4.22 1.80
CA THR A 18 -9.22 4.45 0.45
C THR A 18 -8.48 5.78 0.42
N GLY A 19 -7.47 5.89 -0.44
CA GLY A 19 -6.73 7.15 -0.63
C GLY A 19 -5.69 7.45 0.46
N VAL A 20 -5.09 6.42 1.06
CA VAL A 20 -3.93 6.61 1.95
C VAL A 20 -2.79 7.24 1.13
N PRO A 21 -2.16 8.33 1.61
CA PRO A 21 -1.10 9.00 0.87
C PRO A 21 0.11 8.08 0.68
N VAL A 22 0.64 8.04 -0.53
CA VAL A 22 1.84 7.26 -0.86
C VAL A 22 3.06 8.17 -0.74
N LEU A 23 3.95 7.84 0.19
CA LEU A 23 5.17 8.60 0.47
C LEU A 23 6.28 8.25 -0.53
N PHE A 24 6.27 7.02 -1.04
CA PHE A 24 7.24 6.54 -2.02
C PHE A 24 6.65 5.40 -2.83
N ALA A 25 6.96 5.36 -4.13
CA ALA A 25 6.69 4.22 -5.01
C ALA A 25 7.82 4.08 -6.04
N GLY A 26 8.40 2.88 -6.15
CA GLY A 26 9.38 2.57 -7.18
C GLY A 26 10.29 1.40 -6.81
N PRO A 27 11.36 1.16 -7.59
CA PRO A 27 12.18 -0.03 -7.44
C PRO A 27 12.80 -0.14 -6.04
N GLN A 28 12.74 -1.32 -5.44
CA GLN A 28 13.29 -1.57 -4.10
C GLN A 28 14.81 -1.82 -4.08
N GLY A 29 15.45 -1.92 -5.25
CA GLY A 29 16.89 -2.09 -5.41
C GLY A 29 17.44 -3.49 -5.12
N GLY A 30 16.78 -4.30 -4.29
CA GLY A 30 17.26 -5.66 -3.94
C GLY A 30 16.85 -6.78 -4.91
N TYR A 31 15.75 -6.60 -5.65
CA TYR A 31 15.19 -7.61 -6.56
C TYR A 31 14.69 -6.94 -7.84
N ALA A 32 15.14 -7.44 -8.99
CA ALA A 32 14.69 -6.94 -10.27
C ALA A 32 13.20 -7.26 -10.48
N GLY A 33 12.44 -6.27 -10.95
CA GLY A 33 11.00 -6.42 -11.18
C GLY A 33 10.11 -6.25 -9.95
N LEU A 34 10.67 -5.95 -8.77
CA LEU A 34 9.89 -5.58 -7.58
C LEU A 34 9.96 -4.09 -7.29
N ASP A 35 8.78 -3.50 -7.07
CA ASP A 35 8.62 -2.15 -6.57
C ASP A 35 8.28 -2.17 -5.07
N GLN A 36 8.83 -1.22 -4.32
CA GLN A 36 8.48 -0.92 -2.95
C GLN A 36 7.56 0.30 -2.91
N ILE A 37 6.66 0.27 -1.93
CA ILE A 37 5.77 1.39 -1.61
C ILE A 37 5.85 1.70 -0.12
N ASN A 38 5.99 2.98 0.22
CA ASN A 38 5.91 3.47 1.59
C ASN A 38 4.63 4.27 1.79
N VAL A 39 3.85 3.92 2.81
CA VAL A 39 2.58 4.57 3.17
C VAL A 39 2.53 4.77 4.68
N PRO A 40 1.97 5.89 5.17
CA PRO A 40 1.72 6.03 6.59
C PRO A 40 0.54 5.14 6.97
N ILE A 41 0.64 4.48 8.12
CA ILE A 41 -0.47 3.71 8.68
C ILE A 41 -1.35 4.69 9.47
N PRO A 42 -2.62 4.91 9.07
CA PRO A 42 -3.52 5.78 9.80
C PRO A 42 -3.68 5.34 11.26
N ALA A 43 -3.72 6.30 12.19
CA ALA A 43 -3.91 6.02 13.61
C ALA A 43 -5.21 5.27 13.92
N THR A 44 -6.22 5.37 13.05
CA THR A 44 -7.48 4.64 13.12
C THR A 44 -7.34 3.12 12.95
N LEU A 45 -6.18 2.64 12.51
CA LEU A 45 -5.86 1.22 12.37
C LEU A 45 -5.11 0.62 13.56
N ARG A 46 -4.81 1.40 14.59
CA ARG A 46 -4.17 0.89 15.81
C ARG A 46 -5.08 -0.14 16.47
N GLY A 47 -4.51 -1.28 16.89
CA GLY A 47 -5.28 -2.39 17.46
C GLY A 47 -6.24 -3.07 16.48
N ALA A 48 -6.15 -2.77 15.17
CA ALA A 48 -7.01 -3.39 14.17
C ALA A 48 -6.71 -4.86 13.93
N GLY A 49 -5.67 -5.47 14.53
CA GLY A 49 -5.32 -6.87 14.32
C GLY A 49 -4.95 -7.17 12.86
N GLU A 50 -5.46 -8.28 12.31
CA GLU A 50 -5.23 -8.60 10.89
C GLU A 50 -5.94 -7.63 9.95
N ILE A 51 -5.19 -7.15 8.96
CA ILE A 51 -5.70 -6.35 7.85
C ILE A 51 -5.15 -6.89 6.52
N ASP A 52 -6.00 -6.84 5.49
CA ASP A 52 -5.57 -7.06 4.11
C ASP A 52 -5.26 -5.72 3.44
N ILE A 53 -4.08 -5.67 2.81
CA ILE A 53 -3.59 -4.56 2.03
C ILE A 53 -3.75 -4.91 0.56
N ASN A 54 -4.64 -4.18 -0.11
CA ASN A 54 -4.85 -4.29 -1.55
C ASN A 54 -4.32 -3.04 -2.22
N LEU A 55 -3.41 -3.23 -3.17
CA LEU A 55 -2.72 -2.18 -3.89
C LEU A 55 -3.07 -2.27 -5.37
N THR A 56 -3.46 -1.14 -5.96
CA THR A 56 -3.64 -1.02 -7.40
C THR A 56 -2.73 0.07 -7.95
N VAL A 57 -1.95 -0.26 -8.97
CA VAL A 57 -1.04 0.66 -9.67
C VAL A 57 -1.38 0.63 -11.16
N ASP A 58 -1.64 1.79 -11.78
CA ASP A 58 -1.99 1.87 -13.20
C ASP A 58 -3.16 0.94 -13.60
N GLY A 59 -4.16 0.81 -12.71
CA GLY A 59 -5.32 -0.07 -12.91
C GLY A 59 -5.04 -1.57 -12.73
N ARG A 60 -3.82 -1.99 -12.40
CA ARG A 60 -3.45 -3.38 -12.12
C ARG A 60 -3.38 -3.63 -10.62
N ALA A 61 -4.12 -4.62 -10.15
CA ALA A 61 -4.02 -5.08 -8.78
C ALA A 61 -2.68 -5.82 -8.57
N ALA A 62 -1.99 -5.48 -7.49
CA ALA A 62 -0.86 -6.24 -6.98
C ALA A 62 -1.34 -7.42 -6.11
N ASN A 63 -0.40 -8.23 -5.68
CA ASN A 63 -0.70 -9.36 -4.79
C ASN A 63 -1.20 -8.83 -3.43
N PRO A 64 -2.34 -9.33 -2.91
CA PRO A 64 -2.81 -8.94 -1.60
C PRO A 64 -1.84 -9.38 -0.51
N VAL A 65 -1.51 -8.46 0.40
CA VAL A 65 -0.62 -8.74 1.53
C VAL A 65 -1.43 -8.62 2.82
N ARG A 66 -1.34 -9.64 3.67
CA ARG A 66 -1.97 -9.64 4.99
C ARG A 66 -0.93 -9.32 6.06
N VAL A 67 -1.24 -8.35 6.90
CA VAL A 67 -0.37 -7.91 7.99
C VAL A 67 -1.14 -7.86 9.31
N TRP A 68 -0.41 -8.03 10.41
CA TRP A 68 -0.95 -7.86 11.76
C TRP A 68 -0.53 -6.50 12.31
N LEU A 69 -1.50 -5.64 12.65
CA LEU A 69 -1.27 -4.37 13.32
C LEU A 69 -1.53 -4.50 14.83
N ARG A 70 -0.54 -4.11 15.62
CA ARG A 70 -0.58 -4.10 17.09
C ARG A 70 -1.01 -2.72 17.60
#